data_AF-A0AA43IRR4-F1
#
_entry.id   AF-A0AA43IRR4-F1
#
_cell.length_a   1.000
_cell.length_b   1.000
_cell.length_c   1.000
_cell.angle_alpha   90.00
_cell.angle_beta   90.00
_cell.angle_gamma   90.00
#
_symmetry.space_group_name_H-M   'P 1'
#
loop_
_entity.id
_entity.type
_entity.pdbx_description
1 polymer ?
#
loop_
_entity_poly.entity_id
_entity_poly.type
_entity_poly.pdbx_seq_one_letter_code
_entity_poly.pdbx_strand_id
1 'polypeptide(L)'
;MYDPLTSTYAFSCPHGRGVRVPLSAFRTLDRLPGAAHPAVYRISFACGCGGEHPGLIAHDDLDWAHLGTTIDRTFRNLMTARDDPIATELVEVSAGRIRAGEWPWSFFCFLEGRPRPVTPSAFALIAPGGRAFGVAVQCPVCSSVSVNLVTREHVDIPFRNDARVGVVAHVFERDALRVATDFRAELDSVTFDERRLDLEL
;
A
#
# COMPACT_ATOMS: atom_id res chain seq x y z
N MET A 1 2.44 -14.18 1.42
CA MET A 1 1.10 -14.46 0.87
C MET A 1 0.10 -13.46 1.43
N TYR A 2 -0.65 -12.82 0.53
CA TYR A 2 -1.69 -11.85 0.84
C TYR A 2 -3.09 -12.51 0.88
N ASP A 3 -3.95 -12.11 1.81
CA ASP A 3 -5.36 -12.52 1.89
C ASP A 3 -6.28 -11.36 1.47
N PRO A 4 -6.91 -11.43 0.27
CA PRO A 4 -7.75 -10.34 -0.26
C PRO A 4 -9.06 -10.13 0.50
N LEU A 5 -9.51 -11.10 1.31
CA LEU A 5 -10.74 -10.94 2.10
C LEU A 5 -10.53 -10.16 3.39
N THR A 6 -9.28 -10.12 3.88
CA THR A 6 -8.93 -9.40 5.12
C THR A 6 -7.98 -8.23 4.89
N SER A 7 -7.49 -8.07 3.66
CA SER A 7 -6.44 -7.12 3.28
C SER A 7 -5.20 -7.20 4.16
N THR A 8 -4.70 -8.41 4.40
CA THR A 8 -3.51 -8.63 5.23
C THR A 8 -2.49 -9.54 4.57
N TYR A 9 -1.22 -9.31 4.89
CA TYR A 9 -0.09 -10.15 4.50
C TYR A 9 0.30 -11.09 5.64
N ALA A 10 0.57 -12.34 5.30
CA ALA A 10 1.10 -13.32 6.23
C ALA A 10 2.63 -13.27 6.26
N PHE A 11 3.19 -12.99 7.43
CA PHE A 11 4.63 -13.05 7.71
C PHE A 11 4.93 -13.95 8.92
N SER A 12 6.20 -14.33 9.06
CA SER A 12 6.68 -15.08 10.22
C SER A 12 7.29 -14.13 11.24
N CYS A 13 6.84 -14.20 12.49
CA CYS A 13 7.50 -13.51 13.61
C CYS A 13 8.55 -14.43 14.25
N PRO A 14 9.76 -13.92 14.59
CA PRO A 14 10.80 -14.68 15.29
C PRO A 14 10.34 -15.30 16.62
N HIS A 15 9.32 -14.73 17.26
CA HIS A 15 8.70 -15.25 18.48
C HIS A 15 7.74 -16.43 18.23
N GLY A 16 7.76 -17.04 17.04
CA GLY A 16 7.19 -18.36 16.77
C GLY A 16 5.74 -18.38 16.28
N ARG A 17 5.16 -17.24 15.88
CA ARG A 17 3.80 -17.17 15.34
C ARG A 17 3.76 -16.57 13.94
N GLY A 18 2.98 -17.17 13.05
CA GLY A 18 2.53 -16.51 11.83
C GLY A 18 1.65 -15.31 12.20
N VAL A 19 1.96 -14.15 11.64
CA VAL A 19 1.26 -12.89 11.90
C VAL A 19 0.61 -12.38 10.62
N ARG A 20 -0.60 -11.84 10.76
CA ARG A 20 -1.31 -11.13 9.69
C ARG A 20 -1.10 -9.64 9.88
N VAL A 21 -0.54 -9.00 8.86
CA VAL A 21 -0.02 -7.63 8.93
C VAL A 21 -0.68 -6.82 7.81
N PRO A 22 -1.39 -5.73 8.11
CA PRO A 22 -1.96 -4.84 7.10
C PRO A 22 -0.85 -4.00 6.44
N LEU A 23 -1.12 -3.38 5.29
CA LEU A 23 -0.12 -2.60 4.55
C LEU A 23 0.38 -1.38 5.34
N SER A 24 -0.49 -0.75 6.13
CA SER A 24 -0.16 0.36 7.04
C SER A 24 0.84 0.02 8.16
N ALA A 25 1.02 -1.27 8.46
CA ALA A 25 2.02 -1.72 9.41
C ALA A 25 3.41 -1.90 8.77
N PHE A 26 3.53 -1.76 7.45
CA PHE A 26 4.83 -1.74 6.80
C PHE A 26 5.54 -0.41 7.15
N ARG A 27 6.86 -0.40 7.03
CA ARG A 27 7.70 0.72 7.44
C ARG A 27 8.59 1.15 6.30
N THR A 28 9.27 0.20 5.68
CA THR A 28 10.08 0.41 4.48
C THR A 28 9.81 -0.71 3.49
N LEU A 29 9.89 -0.41 2.20
CA LEU A 29 9.81 -1.39 1.13
C LEU A 29 10.95 -1.11 0.14
N ASP A 30 11.85 -2.08 0.01
CA ASP A 30 13.02 -1.99 -0.86
C ASP A 30 13.03 -3.16 -1.84
N ARG A 31 13.13 -2.86 -3.14
CA ARG A 31 13.34 -3.90 -4.15
C ARG A 31 14.74 -4.49 -4.00
N LEU A 32 14.84 -5.81 -3.88
CA LEU A 32 16.14 -6.48 -3.85
C LEU A 32 16.80 -6.47 -5.24
N PRO A 33 18.14 -6.32 -5.31
CA PRO A 33 18.86 -6.45 -6.57
C PRO A 33 18.76 -7.88 -7.09
N GLY A 34 18.55 -8.05 -8.39
CA GLY A 34 18.41 -9.37 -9.00
C GLY A 34 17.64 -9.37 -10.31
N ALA A 35 17.07 -10.53 -10.65
CA ALA A 35 16.26 -10.70 -11.85
C ALA A 35 15.09 -9.71 -11.85
N ALA A 36 14.80 -9.12 -13.01
CA ALA A 36 13.70 -8.20 -13.16
C ALA A 36 12.36 -8.88 -12.80
N HIS A 37 12.23 -10.18 -13.08
CA HIS A 37 11.06 -11.00 -12.76
C HIS A 37 11.47 -12.44 -12.34
N PRO A 38 10.91 -12.97 -11.23
CA PRO A 38 10.04 -12.28 -10.27
C PRO A 38 10.87 -11.33 -9.37
N ALA A 39 10.46 -10.07 -9.29
CA ALA A 39 11.05 -9.13 -8.34
C ALA A 39 10.64 -9.50 -6.91
N VAL A 40 11.60 -9.44 -6.00
CA VAL A 40 11.39 -9.67 -4.55
C VAL A 40 11.63 -8.37 -3.82
N TYR A 41 10.74 -8.03 -2.91
CA TYR A 41 10.84 -6.86 -2.06
C TYR A 41 11.19 -7.31 -0.64
N ARG A 42 12.15 -6.61 -0.05
CA ARG A 42 12.43 -6.66 1.38
C ARG A 42 11.63 -5.56 2.05
N ILE A 43 10.85 -5.94 3.05
CA ILE A 43 10.02 -5.03 3.81
C ILE A 43 10.42 -5.06 5.28
N SER A 44 10.37 -3.92 5.96
CA SER A 44 10.32 -3.87 7.42
C SER A 44 8.87 -3.67 7.84
N PHE A 45 8.38 -4.44 8.81
CA PHE A 45 7.02 -4.31 9.32
C PHE A 45 6.99 -4.24 10.85
N ALA A 46 6.07 -3.44 11.38
CA ALA A 46 5.74 -3.40 12.79
C ALA A 46 4.87 -4.61 13.15
N CYS A 47 5.41 -5.47 13.99
CA CYS A 47 4.74 -6.67 14.46
C CYS A 47 3.94 -6.40 15.74
N GLY A 48 2.84 -7.14 15.93
CA GLY A 48 2.05 -7.08 17.17
C GLY A 48 2.80 -7.51 18.44
N CYS A 49 3.99 -8.10 18.32
CA CYS A 49 4.87 -8.37 19.46
C CYS A 49 5.62 -7.12 19.98
N GLY A 50 5.45 -5.96 19.33
CA GLY A 50 6.11 -4.71 19.70
C GLY A 50 7.46 -4.47 19.03
N GLY A 51 7.94 -5.40 18.20
CA GLY A 51 9.18 -5.27 17.44
C GLY A 51 8.94 -4.98 15.96
N GLU A 52 9.95 -4.40 15.30
CA GLU A 52 10.02 -4.35 13.84
C GLU A 52 10.79 -5.56 13.31
N HIS A 53 10.27 -6.18 12.25
CA HIS A 53 10.86 -7.39 11.68
C HIS A 53 11.00 -7.29 10.16
N PRO A 54 12.03 -7.91 9.59
CA PRO A 54 12.16 -8.03 8.15
C PRO A 54 11.20 -9.10 7.60
N GLY A 55 10.63 -8.83 6.43
CA GLY A 55 9.86 -9.77 5.64
C GLY A 55 10.32 -9.76 4.18
N LEU A 56 10.04 -10.85 3.47
CA LEU A 56 10.21 -10.92 2.02
C LEU A 56 8.85 -11.11 1.39
N ILE A 57 8.60 -10.40 0.29
CA ILE A 57 7.37 -10.50 -0.47
C ILE A 57 7.66 -10.47 -1.96
N ALA A 58 7.00 -11.34 -2.72
CA ALA A 58 7.10 -11.35 -4.17
C ALA A 58 6.23 -10.25 -4.77
N HIS A 59 6.62 -9.72 -5.94
CA HIS A 59 5.83 -8.75 -6.69
C HIS A 59 4.37 -9.19 -6.91
N ASP A 60 4.14 -10.47 -7.20
CA ASP A 60 2.78 -11.02 -7.42
C ASP A 60 1.92 -10.90 -6.16
N ASP A 61 2.48 -11.18 -5.00
CA ASP A 61 1.82 -11.01 -3.71
C ASP A 61 1.61 -9.52 -3.35
N LEU A 62 2.51 -8.63 -3.79
CA LEU A 62 2.52 -7.22 -3.40
C LEU A 62 1.62 -6.34 -4.30
N ASP A 63 1.54 -6.63 -5.60
CA ASP A 63 0.84 -5.75 -6.56
C ASP A 63 -0.39 -6.41 -7.19
N TRP A 64 -0.40 -7.74 -7.32
CA TRP A 64 -1.42 -8.46 -8.09
C TRP A 64 -2.43 -9.20 -7.22
N ALA A 65 -2.01 -9.76 -6.09
CA ALA A 65 -2.86 -10.56 -5.20
C ALA A 65 -4.12 -9.82 -4.71
N HIS A 66 -4.04 -8.49 -4.63
CA HIS A 66 -5.15 -7.60 -4.28
C HIS A 66 -6.33 -7.65 -5.24
N LEU A 67 -6.09 -8.07 -6.48
CA LEU A 67 -7.11 -8.23 -7.50
C LEU A 67 -7.84 -9.59 -7.41
N GLY A 68 -7.52 -10.40 -6.39
CA GLY A 68 -8.14 -11.71 -6.16
C GLY A 68 -7.47 -12.86 -6.92
N THR A 69 -6.31 -12.64 -7.55
CA THR A 69 -5.64 -13.63 -8.40
C THR A 69 -5.03 -14.82 -7.65
N THR A 70 -4.76 -14.67 -6.35
CA THR A 70 -4.03 -15.66 -5.54
C THR A 70 -4.90 -16.39 -4.52
N ILE A 71 -6.19 -16.04 -4.39
CA ILE A 71 -7.08 -16.67 -3.42
C ILE A 71 -7.62 -18.01 -3.92
N ASP A 72 -7.29 -19.08 -3.21
CA ASP A 72 -7.85 -20.41 -3.46
C ASP A 72 -8.91 -20.74 -2.40
N ARG A 73 -10.07 -20.09 -2.50
CA ARG A 73 -11.23 -20.33 -1.63
C ARG A 73 -12.51 -20.36 -2.45
N THR A 74 -13.50 -21.08 -1.96
CA THR A 74 -14.84 -21.16 -2.55
C THR A 74 -15.87 -20.46 -1.67
N PHE A 75 -16.98 -20.04 -2.27
CA PHE A 75 -18.16 -19.57 -1.55
C PHE A 75 -19.39 -20.39 -1.96
N ARG A 76 -20.36 -20.46 -1.06
CA ARG A 76 -21.65 -21.10 -1.35
C ARG A 76 -22.53 -20.14 -2.14
N ASN A 77 -22.74 -20.41 -3.42
CA ASN A 77 -23.70 -19.67 -4.24
C ASN A 77 -25.12 -20.08 -3.87
N LEU A 78 -25.88 -19.14 -3.29
CA LEU A 78 -27.24 -19.39 -2.81
C LEU A 78 -28.26 -19.56 -3.96
N MET A 79 -27.96 -19.03 -5.15
CA MET A 79 -28.86 -19.12 -6.31
C MET A 79 -28.74 -20.46 -7.04
N THR A 80 -27.55 -21.07 -7.02
CA THR A 80 -27.27 -22.34 -7.71
C THR A 80 -27.10 -23.52 -6.75
N ALA A 81 -26.98 -23.25 -5.45
CA ALA A 81 -26.64 -24.23 -4.43
C ALA A 81 -25.34 -25.00 -4.74
N ARG A 82 -24.34 -24.31 -5.30
CA ARG A 82 -23.01 -24.84 -5.62
C ARG A 82 -21.92 -24.06 -4.92
N ASP A 83 -20.75 -24.67 -4.81
CA ASP A 83 -19.56 -23.99 -4.30
C ASP A 83 -18.77 -23.47 -5.50
N ASP A 84 -18.71 -22.15 -5.63
CA ASP A 84 -18.07 -21.48 -6.77
C ASP A 84 -16.74 -20.84 -6.31
N PRO A 85 -15.72 -20.74 -7.19
CA PRO A 85 -14.44 -20.12 -6.84
C PRO A 85 -14.58 -18.62 -6.56
N ILE A 86 -14.06 -18.16 -5.41
CA ILE A 86 -14.06 -16.73 -5.05
C ILE A 86 -13.15 -15.92 -5.98
N ALA A 87 -12.05 -16.52 -6.47
CA ALA A 87 -11.08 -15.85 -7.32
C ALA A 87 -11.73 -15.22 -8.57
N THR A 88 -12.62 -15.97 -9.25
CA THR A 88 -13.32 -15.49 -10.45
C THR A 88 -14.13 -14.23 -10.15
N GLU A 89 -14.94 -14.25 -9.10
CA GLU A 89 -15.78 -13.13 -8.70
C GLU A 89 -14.95 -11.88 -8.32
N LEU A 90 -13.88 -12.06 -7.53
CA LEU A 90 -13.03 -10.95 -7.11
C LEU A 90 -12.27 -10.33 -8.29
N VAL A 91 -11.78 -11.15 -9.22
CA VAL A 91 -11.12 -10.67 -10.43
C VAL A 91 -12.11 -9.92 -11.31
N GLU A 92 -13.33 -10.41 -11.49
CA GLU A 92 -14.37 -9.74 -12.27
C GLU A 92 -14.75 -8.39 -11.68
N VAL A 93 -14.96 -8.32 -10.36
CA VAL A 93 -15.25 -7.06 -9.65
C VAL A 93 -14.09 -6.08 -9.79
N SER A 94 -12.85 -6.53 -9.60
CA SER A 94 -11.65 -5.70 -9.72
C SER A 94 -11.48 -5.17 -11.15
N ALA A 95 -11.67 -6.03 -12.15
CA ALA A 95 -11.62 -5.66 -13.56
C ALA A 95 -12.75 -4.70 -13.96
N GLY A 96 -13.93 -4.83 -13.36
CA GLY A 96 -15.04 -3.89 -13.52
C GLY A 96 -14.67 -2.48 -13.03
N ARG A 97 -14.11 -2.39 -11.82
CA ARG A 97 -13.64 -1.12 -11.22
C ARG A 97 -12.55 -0.45 -12.05
N ILE A 98 -11.52 -1.21 -12.45
CA ILE A 98 -10.42 -0.68 -13.27
C ILE A 98 -10.94 -0.16 -14.62
N ARG A 99 -11.89 -0.86 -15.25
CA ARG A 99 -12.52 -0.39 -16.50
C ARG A 99 -13.34 0.90 -16.30
N ALA A 100 -13.89 1.11 -15.11
CA ALA A 100 -14.56 2.36 -14.74
C ALA A 100 -13.57 3.50 -14.38
N GLY A 101 -12.26 3.26 -14.44
CA GLY A 101 -11.22 4.23 -14.08
C GLY A 101 -10.90 4.26 -12.58
N GLU A 102 -11.46 3.35 -11.79
CA GLU A 102 -11.14 3.20 -10.37
C GLU A 102 -9.92 2.31 -10.20
N TRP A 103 -8.91 2.81 -9.49
CA TRP A 103 -7.67 2.08 -9.25
C TRP A 103 -7.56 1.61 -7.80
N PRO A 104 -6.90 0.45 -7.53
CA PRO A 104 -6.70 -0.06 -6.18
C PRO A 104 -6.11 0.98 -5.23
N TRP A 105 -5.09 1.72 -5.69
CA TRP A 105 -4.53 2.87 -4.99
C TRP A 105 -4.27 4.01 -5.96
N SER A 106 -4.49 5.24 -5.49
CA SER A 106 -4.23 6.47 -6.21
C SER A 106 -3.62 7.51 -5.28
N PHE A 107 -2.42 7.98 -5.62
CA PHE A 107 -1.67 8.94 -4.80
C PHE A 107 -1.30 10.17 -5.62
N PHE A 108 -1.15 11.32 -4.97
CA PHE A 108 -0.81 12.55 -5.66
C PHE A 108 0.65 12.57 -6.06
N CYS A 109 0.89 12.89 -7.33
CA CYS A 109 2.22 13.17 -7.84
C CYS A 109 2.45 14.68 -7.77
N PHE A 110 3.38 15.11 -6.92
CA PHE A 110 3.68 16.53 -6.73
C PHE A 110 4.13 17.20 -8.03
N LEU A 111 5.01 16.54 -8.80
CA LEU A 111 5.58 17.10 -10.02
C LEU A 111 4.56 17.23 -11.15
N GLU A 112 3.61 16.28 -11.25
CA GLU A 112 2.58 16.31 -12.30
C GLU A 112 1.31 17.05 -11.87
N GLY A 113 1.21 17.44 -10.60
CA GLY A 113 0.07 18.18 -10.07
C GLY A 113 -1.27 17.42 -10.13
N ARG A 114 -1.24 16.07 -10.17
CA ARG A 114 -2.43 15.23 -10.30
C ARG A 114 -2.29 13.86 -9.61
N PRO A 115 -3.41 13.22 -9.23
CA PRO A 115 -3.39 11.85 -8.72
C PRO A 115 -2.98 10.86 -9.82
N ARG A 116 -2.23 9.84 -9.42
CA ARG A 116 -1.77 8.75 -10.29
C ARG A 116 -2.11 7.40 -9.68
N PRO A 117 -2.57 6.45 -10.51
CA PRO A 117 -2.63 5.05 -10.12
C PRO A 117 -1.25 4.55 -9.71
N VAL A 118 -1.18 3.89 -8.58
CA VAL A 118 0.06 3.29 -8.07
C VAL A 118 -0.24 1.91 -7.51
N THR A 119 0.81 1.08 -7.47
CA THR A 119 0.79 -0.22 -6.81
C THR A 119 1.67 -0.17 -5.56
N PRO A 120 1.47 -1.05 -4.57
CA PRO A 120 2.23 -1.03 -3.32
C PRO A 120 3.76 -1.12 -3.50
N SER A 121 4.25 -1.73 -4.58
CA SER A 121 5.68 -1.71 -4.93
C SER A 121 6.29 -0.33 -5.17
N ALA A 122 5.47 0.69 -5.45
CA ALA A 122 5.91 2.07 -5.60
C ALA A 122 6.11 2.78 -4.25
N PHE A 123 5.73 2.15 -3.13
CA PHE A 123 5.91 2.73 -1.81
C PHE A 123 7.36 2.55 -1.37
N ALA A 124 7.97 3.61 -0.86
CA ALA A 124 9.31 3.55 -0.28
C ALA A 124 9.26 3.47 1.26
N LEU A 125 8.36 4.24 1.87
CA LEU A 125 8.21 4.34 3.32
C LEU A 125 6.77 4.60 3.71
N ILE A 126 6.37 3.99 4.84
CA ILE A 126 5.10 4.24 5.51
C ILE A 126 5.40 4.61 6.97
N ALA A 127 4.91 5.77 7.39
CA ALA A 127 5.05 6.30 8.74
C ALA A 127 3.67 6.56 9.36
N PRO A 128 3.39 6.04 10.57
CA PRO A 128 2.20 6.45 11.31
C PRO A 128 2.36 7.90 11.77
N GLY A 129 1.32 8.72 11.60
CA GLY A 129 1.27 10.12 12.02
C GLY A 129 -0.07 10.42 12.70
N GLY A 130 -0.21 10.00 13.97
CA GLY A 130 -1.43 10.17 14.75
C GLY A 130 -2.67 9.54 14.10
N ARG A 131 -3.50 10.37 13.45
CA ARG A 131 -4.75 9.95 12.76
C ARG A 131 -4.56 9.67 11.26
N ALA A 132 -3.41 9.99 10.69
CA ALA A 132 -3.08 9.78 9.29
C ALA A 132 -1.80 8.95 9.14
N PHE A 133 -1.53 8.50 7.93
CA PHE A 133 -0.29 7.84 7.53
C PHE A 133 0.43 8.69 6.51
N GLY A 134 1.71 8.94 6.75
CA GLY A 134 2.63 9.48 5.76
C GLY A 134 3.16 8.36 4.89
N VAL A 135 2.86 8.41 3.60
CA VAL A 135 3.31 7.43 2.61
C VAL A 135 4.19 8.13 1.58
N ALA A 136 5.47 7.74 1.54
CA ALA A 136 6.37 8.15 0.49
C ALA A 136 6.17 7.25 -0.72
N VAL A 137 5.66 7.82 -1.82
CA VAL A 137 5.31 7.09 -3.04
C VAL A 137 6.17 7.58 -4.19
N GLN A 138 6.83 6.67 -4.89
CA GLN A 138 7.50 6.96 -6.14
C GLN A 138 6.50 6.93 -7.29
N CYS A 139 6.37 8.03 -8.02
CA CYS A 139 5.47 8.07 -9.17
C CYS A 139 5.94 7.10 -10.27
N PRO A 140 5.10 6.17 -10.76
CA PRO A 140 5.50 5.23 -11.81
C PRO A 140 5.71 5.89 -13.17
N VAL A 141 5.22 7.13 -13.36
CA VAL A 141 5.34 7.88 -14.63
C VAL A 141 6.61 8.70 -14.68
N CYS A 142 6.81 9.60 -13.71
CA CYS A 142 7.93 10.55 -13.71
C CYS A 142 9.05 10.19 -12.72
N SER A 143 8.91 9.12 -11.95
CA SER A 143 9.87 8.65 -10.93
C SER A 143 10.12 9.60 -9.75
N SER A 144 9.43 10.74 -9.65
CA SER A 144 9.54 11.63 -8.50
C SER A 144 8.89 11.02 -7.26
N VAL A 145 9.50 11.19 -6.10
CA VAL A 145 8.91 10.77 -4.82
C VAL A 145 8.04 11.88 -4.27
N SER A 146 6.81 11.55 -3.87
CA SER A 146 5.87 12.47 -3.19
C SER A 146 5.43 11.86 -1.87
N VAL A 147 5.38 12.67 -0.81
CA VAL A 147 4.87 12.24 0.50
C VAL A 147 3.41 12.65 0.63
N ASN A 148 2.57 11.64 0.78
CA ASN A 148 1.13 11.75 0.83
C ASN A 148 0.64 11.42 2.24
N LEU A 149 -0.35 12.18 2.71
CA LEU A 149 -1.03 11.99 3.97
C LEU A 149 -2.41 11.45 3.71
N VAL A 150 -2.62 10.24 4.18
CA VAL A 150 -3.82 9.46 3.87
C VAL A 150 -4.34 8.78 5.13
N THR A 151 -5.61 8.38 5.08
CA THR A 151 -6.20 7.57 6.14
C THR A 151 -5.63 6.16 6.12
N ARG A 152 -5.84 5.42 7.22
CA ARG A 152 -5.49 4.00 7.28
C ARG A 152 -6.21 3.19 6.21
N GLU A 153 -7.47 3.50 5.95
CA GLU A 153 -8.31 2.77 5.00
C GLU A 153 -7.79 2.93 3.57
N HIS A 154 -7.30 4.12 3.22
CA HIS A 154 -6.60 4.35 1.94
C HIS A 154 -5.43 3.40 1.75
N VAL A 155 -4.61 3.20 2.78
CA VAL A 155 -3.45 2.32 2.68
C VAL A 155 -3.87 0.85 2.68
N ASP A 156 -4.75 0.46 3.59
CA ASP A 156 -5.04 -0.95 3.87
C ASP A 156 -6.04 -1.58 2.92
N ILE A 157 -6.98 -0.83 2.34
CA ILE A 157 -8.12 -1.39 1.60
C ILE A 157 -8.03 -1.00 0.11
N PRO A 158 -7.81 -1.97 -0.80
CA PRO A 158 -7.85 -1.70 -2.23
C PRO A 158 -9.17 -1.03 -2.66
N PHE A 159 -9.09 -0.08 -3.58
CA PHE A 159 -10.21 0.71 -4.11
C PHE A 159 -10.89 1.65 -3.10
N ARG A 160 -10.36 1.80 -1.88
CA ARG A 160 -10.81 2.80 -0.89
C ARG A 160 -9.88 4.00 -0.84
N ASN A 161 -9.80 4.74 -1.93
CA ASN A 161 -9.02 5.97 -1.97
C ASN A 161 -9.73 7.10 -1.21
N ASP A 162 -8.98 7.85 -0.42
CA ASP A 162 -9.49 9.08 0.19
C ASP A 162 -9.90 10.07 -0.90
N ALA A 163 -11.03 10.77 -0.70
CA ALA A 163 -11.43 11.86 -1.58
C ALA A 163 -10.43 13.04 -1.56
N ARG A 164 -9.61 13.13 -0.50
CA ARG A 164 -8.64 14.21 -0.29
C ARG A 164 -7.36 13.63 0.31
N VAL A 165 -6.23 13.94 -0.31
CA VAL A 165 -4.90 13.51 0.14
C VAL A 165 -4.08 14.74 0.48
N GLY A 166 -3.52 14.79 1.69
CA GLY A 166 -2.57 15.85 2.03
C GLY A 166 -1.23 15.58 1.34
N VAL A 167 -0.54 16.61 0.85
CA VAL A 167 0.74 16.44 0.15
C VAL A 167 1.76 17.37 0.77
N VAL A 168 2.91 16.81 1.15
CA VAL A 168 4.03 17.61 1.66
C VAL A 168 4.84 18.08 0.47
N ALA A 169 5.01 19.41 0.35
CA ALA A 169 5.62 20.06 -0.80
C ALA A 169 7.14 19.86 -0.94
N HIS A 170 7.76 19.00 -0.13
CA HIS A 170 9.19 18.72 -0.20
C HIS A 170 9.44 17.62 -1.23
N VAL A 171 10.01 18.02 -2.38
CA VAL A 171 10.59 17.10 -3.36
C VAL A 171 11.84 16.50 -2.73
N PHE A 172 11.74 15.28 -2.22
CA PHE A 172 12.90 14.59 -1.67
C PHE A 172 13.74 14.05 -2.83
N GLU A 173 15.01 14.44 -2.90
CA GLU A 173 16.00 13.79 -3.77
C GLU A 173 16.07 12.28 -3.45
N ARG A 174 16.68 11.49 -4.34
CA ARG A 174 16.77 10.01 -4.24
C ARG A 174 17.30 9.45 -2.91
N ASP A 175 17.83 10.29 -2.01
CA ASP A 175 18.15 9.99 -0.60
C ASP A 175 16.92 9.95 0.34
N ALA A 176 15.74 9.62 -0.21
CA ALA A 176 14.44 9.66 0.45
C ALA A 176 14.36 8.81 1.74
N LEU A 177 15.16 7.75 1.91
CA LEU A 177 15.15 6.91 3.12
C LEU A 177 15.72 7.61 4.36
N ARG A 178 16.77 8.43 4.19
CA ARG A 178 17.34 9.22 5.29
C ARG A 178 16.40 10.36 5.68
N VAL A 179 15.86 11.04 4.67
CA VAL A 179 14.95 12.18 4.89
C VAL A 179 13.56 11.75 5.37
N ALA A 180 13.08 10.56 5.02
CA ALA A 180 11.83 10.03 5.55
C ALA A 180 11.95 9.59 7.03
N THR A 181 13.16 9.27 7.50
CA THR A 181 13.45 9.07 8.92
C THR A 181 13.45 10.41 9.67
N ASP A 182 14.03 11.45 9.07
CA ASP A 182 13.96 12.82 9.60
C ASP A 182 12.51 13.35 9.59
N PHE A 183 11.72 13.01 8.57
CA PHE A 183 10.30 13.36 8.44
C PHE A 183 9.41 12.63 9.47
N ARG A 184 9.78 11.42 9.92
CA ARG A 184 9.12 10.79 11.07
C ARG A 184 9.23 11.64 12.33
N ALA A 185 10.38 12.29 12.55
CA ALA A 185 10.56 13.20 13.68
C ALA A 185 9.76 14.51 13.49
N GLU A 186 9.52 14.92 12.25
CA GLU A 186 8.75 16.13 11.92
C GLU A 186 7.21 15.89 11.98
N LEU A 187 6.74 14.68 11.66
CA LEU A 187 5.33 14.25 11.79
C LEU A 187 4.81 14.26 13.23
N ASP A 188 5.70 14.07 14.22
CA ASP A 188 5.38 14.19 15.66
C ASP A 188 5.37 15.66 16.16
N SER A 189 5.65 16.63 15.28
CA SER A 189 5.64 18.07 15.63
C SER A 189 4.28 18.73 15.40
N VAL A 190 3.98 19.77 16.20
CA VAL A 190 2.68 20.48 16.25
C VAL A 190 2.36 21.28 14.97
N THR A 191 3.22 21.25 13.95
CA THR A 191 3.19 22.17 12.80
C THR A 191 2.41 21.65 11.58
N PHE A 192 1.67 20.55 11.72
CA PHE A 192 1.37 19.66 10.60
C PHE A 192 -0.08 19.65 10.07
N ASP A 193 -1.03 20.30 10.73
CA ASP A 193 -2.47 20.16 10.44
C ASP A 193 -3.01 21.01 9.26
N GLU A 194 -2.20 21.84 8.58
CA GLU A 194 -2.75 22.93 7.73
C GLU A 194 -2.68 22.76 6.20
N ARG A 195 -2.18 21.63 5.65
CA ARG A 195 -2.04 21.48 4.18
C ARG A 195 -2.87 20.34 3.58
N ARG A 196 -4.20 20.55 3.53
CA ARG A 196 -5.12 19.76 2.70
C ARG A 196 -5.35 20.49 1.37
N LEU A 197 -4.91 19.91 0.27
CA LEU A 197 -5.28 20.35 -1.08
C LEU A 197 -6.48 19.52 -1.56
N ASP A 198 -7.52 20.20 -2.02
CA ASP A 198 -8.73 19.58 -2.54
C ASP A 198 -8.49 19.05 -3.95
N LEU A 199 -8.86 17.79 -4.19
CA LEU A 199 -8.93 17.20 -5.52
C LEU A 199 -10.34 17.47 -6.04
N GLU A 200 -10.48 18.45 -6.94
CA GLU A 200 -11.70 18.58 -7.72
C GLU A 200 -11.76 17.43 -8.75
N LEU A 201 -12.93 16.77 -8.78
CA LEU A 201 -13.30 15.68 -9.68
C LEU A 201 -13.28 16.09 -11.16
#